data_AF-A9KHE8-F1
#
_entry.id   AF-A9KHE8-F1
#
_cell.length_a   1.000
_cell.length_b   1.000
_cell.length_c   1.000
_cell.angle_alpha   90.00
_cell.angle_beta   90.00
_cell.angle_gamma   90.00
#
_symmetry.space_group_name_H-M   'P 1'
#
loop_
_entity.id
_entity.type
_entity.pdbx_description
1 polymer ?
#
loop_
_entity_poly.entity_id
_entity_poly.type
_entity_poly.pdbx_seq_one_letter_code
_entity_poly.pdbx_strand_id
1 'polypeptide(L)'
;MSDLDESKVTNETPGNSIERPEFETVNTEETNIVEEPTTNFLGGNTPNKPKKNNRTAGIIALVAGIAACIVIAIFAVPRIIEAVSRSSSSPKERFESAIENYLLDEAKSYEKTLSNKVSTDLKNSTISVDFNVTVNNMLTSMIKQTDPDLFADLKLDNIGGNFVIKNKEDKHNVDATLSANNTKLFNVESYFEKAADTLLFRIPELSSDYLSTPLNLSALESDTSLPQFNIESYKTPDAKEVTSLLTDSAKILTKDINDVSVVKDVKIVASDVSATYDKLTAKISEQDAKNILVKLMKRVYDVESYKNLLDSALLNSDSVNTFDEFISILETAEASNNTVAEFSIFVDKKNELHGCGISMSADGSNMVLSFLTAKGSKNGIELNVAVNDQNLMSLTSNYTKSSNGYQGFVKLFVNELDSTSSIANSDVSLTIDFENVKVVDEKNGHFTGSFYLTSPQLSGTSIELTFGVTGKKQDVTFNVSAASMSLFSLTASYQVTEGAEIVIPAAGANVYDTETEMNDYMSNAFMGLLELVGTVGDAIGVDLTSMMYGM
;
A
#
# COMPACT_ATOMS: atom_id res chain seq x y z
N MET A 1 -14.37 -46.84 39.80
CA MET A 1 -14.98 -47.66 38.74
C MET A 1 -16.44 -47.29 38.73
N SER A 2 -16.92 -46.90 37.54
CA SER A 2 -18.30 -46.63 37.16
C SER A 2 -19.07 -45.50 37.88
N ASP A 3 -19.61 -44.65 37.01
CA ASP A 3 -20.90 -43.94 37.08
C ASP A 3 -20.93 -42.48 37.57
N LEU A 4 -20.93 -41.61 36.56
CA LEU A 4 -21.85 -40.50 36.29
C LEU A 4 -22.75 -40.01 37.45
N ASP A 5 -22.71 -38.71 37.68
CA ASP A 5 -23.92 -37.94 37.99
C ASP A 5 -23.90 -36.59 37.26
N GLU A 6 -24.97 -36.35 36.52
CA GLU A 6 -25.28 -35.14 35.77
C GLU A 6 -25.89 -34.11 36.72
N SER A 7 -25.29 -32.91 36.83
CA SER A 7 -26.00 -31.63 36.93
C SER A 7 -25.05 -30.52 37.39
N LYS A 8 -25.20 -29.35 36.76
CA LYS A 8 -24.52 -28.05 36.98
C LYS A 8 -23.28 -27.80 36.10
N VAL A 9 -23.54 -27.35 34.87
CA VAL A 9 -22.69 -26.36 34.21
C VAL A 9 -23.58 -25.18 33.82
N THR A 10 -23.52 -24.13 34.62
CA THR A 10 -24.02 -22.80 34.24
C THR A 10 -23.03 -22.21 33.24
N ASN A 11 -23.45 -22.01 31.99
CA ASN A 11 -22.74 -21.19 31.03
C ASN A 11 -22.90 -19.71 31.44
N GLU A 12 -21.98 -19.21 32.25
CA GLU A 12 -21.71 -17.77 32.32
C GLU A 12 -20.69 -17.42 31.24
N THR A 13 -21.14 -16.68 30.23
CA THR A 13 -20.30 -16.02 29.23
C THR A 13 -19.53 -14.88 29.93
N PRO A 14 -18.18 -14.82 29.87
CA PRO A 14 -17.47 -13.64 30.33
C PRO A 14 -17.70 -12.52 29.32
N GLY A 15 -18.54 -11.56 29.68
CA GLY A 15 -18.68 -10.30 28.94
C GLY A 15 -17.43 -9.46 29.13
N ASN A 16 -16.59 -9.38 28.09
CA ASN A 16 -15.59 -8.32 27.98
C ASN A 16 -16.28 -7.05 27.50
N SER A 17 -16.81 -6.26 28.43
CA SER A 17 -17.12 -4.85 28.18
C SER A 17 -15.82 -4.07 28.17
N ILE A 18 -15.33 -3.71 27.00
CA ILE A 18 -14.29 -2.69 26.85
C ILE A 18 -14.98 -1.34 27.08
N GLU A 19 -14.69 -0.69 28.21
CA GLU A 19 -15.09 0.70 28.45
C GLU A 19 -14.45 1.60 27.37
N ARG A 20 -15.30 2.27 26.58
CA ARG A 20 -14.89 3.34 25.68
C ARG A 20 -14.38 4.53 26.50
N PRO A 21 -13.29 5.20 26.11
CA PRO A 21 -12.93 6.47 26.73
C PRO A 21 -14.00 7.52 26.42
N GLU A 22 -14.53 8.16 27.47
CA GLU A 22 -15.40 9.33 27.36
C GLU A 22 -14.62 10.51 26.77
N PHE A 23 -15.14 11.12 25.71
CA PHE A 23 -14.61 12.37 25.17
C PHE A 23 -15.19 13.54 25.97
N GLU A 24 -14.34 14.33 26.62
CA GLU A 24 -14.72 15.64 27.14
C GLU A 24 -15.10 16.55 25.96
N THR A 25 -16.35 17.01 25.96
CA THR A 25 -16.84 18.05 25.06
C THR A 25 -16.29 19.39 25.54
N VAL A 26 -15.38 19.98 24.77
CA VAL A 26 -14.94 21.37 25.01
C VAL A 26 -16.04 22.31 24.51
N ASN A 27 -16.80 22.86 25.46
CA ASN A 27 -17.68 24.00 25.23
C ASN A 27 -16.85 25.21 24.81
N THR A 28 -17.14 25.75 23.63
CA THR A 28 -16.61 27.04 23.19
C THR A 28 -17.55 28.15 23.66
N GLU A 29 -17.17 28.85 24.72
CA GLU A 29 -17.77 30.15 25.06
C GLU A 29 -17.29 31.21 24.07
N GLU A 30 -18.23 31.96 23.50
CA GLU A 30 -17.98 33.19 22.75
C GLU A 30 -17.34 34.25 23.66
N THR A 31 -16.29 34.95 23.19
CA THR A 31 -16.17 36.41 23.38
C THR A 31 -15.03 37.06 22.56
N ASN A 32 -15.45 38.06 21.75
CA ASN A 32 -14.84 39.36 21.41
C ASN A 32 -13.47 39.50 20.71
N ILE A 33 -13.60 39.84 19.41
CA ILE A 33 -12.92 40.87 18.58
C ILE A 33 -11.92 41.81 19.30
N VAL A 34 -10.69 41.96 18.76
CA VAL A 34 -9.99 43.25 18.54
C VAL A 34 -8.92 43.14 17.41
N GLU A 35 -9.15 43.97 16.38
CA GLU A 35 -8.26 44.70 15.43
C GLU A 35 -7.19 44.03 14.53
N GLU A 36 -7.42 44.15 13.22
CA GLU A 36 -6.42 44.14 12.14
C GLU A 36 -5.62 45.46 12.10
N PRO A 37 -4.36 45.43 11.62
CA PRO A 37 -3.74 46.58 10.98
C PRO A 37 -3.68 46.42 9.46
N THR A 38 -4.46 47.27 8.80
CA THR A 38 -4.41 47.66 7.39
C THR A 38 -3.01 48.03 6.89
N THR A 39 -2.66 47.70 5.64
CA THR A 39 -1.77 48.56 4.83
C THR A 39 -2.30 48.75 3.40
N ASN A 40 -2.11 49.98 2.93
CA ASN A 40 -2.77 50.63 1.80
C ASN A 40 -2.25 50.18 0.43
N PHE A 41 -3.18 50.03 -0.51
CA PHE A 41 -2.93 50.15 -1.95
C PHE A 41 -2.63 51.60 -2.32
N LEU A 42 -1.67 51.81 -3.24
CA LEU A 42 -1.75 52.82 -4.32
C LEU A 42 -0.54 52.68 -5.27
N GLY A 43 -0.79 52.68 -6.59
CA GLY A 43 0.15 53.17 -7.60
C GLY A 43 0.56 52.18 -8.68
N GLY A 44 -0.24 52.09 -9.76
CA GLY A 44 0.18 51.43 -11.00
C GLY A 44 1.29 52.20 -11.72
N ASN A 45 2.25 51.45 -12.27
CA ASN A 45 3.07 51.88 -13.39
C ASN A 45 3.23 50.70 -14.37
N THR A 46 3.12 51.04 -15.64
CA THR A 46 3.12 50.20 -16.85
C THR A 46 4.22 49.13 -16.90
N PRO A 47 3.97 47.98 -17.58
CA PRO A 47 4.87 46.84 -17.62
C PRO A 47 6.13 47.17 -18.43
N ASN A 48 7.27 47.22 -17.75
CA ASN A 48 8.56 47.02 -18.41
C ASN A 48 8.61 45.57 -18.92
N LYS A 49 9.07 45.40 -20.17
CA LYS A 49 9.31 44.10 -20.83
C LYS A 49 9.89 43.07 -19.83
N PRO A 50 9.36 41.83 -19.77
CA PRO A 50 9.93 40.81 -18.91
C PRO A 50 11.36 40.52 -19.36
N LYS A 51 12.32 40.68 -18.45
CA LYS A 51 13.65 40.09 -18.57
C LYS A 51 13.49 38.58 -18.72
N LYS A 52 14.27 37.95 -19.61
CA LYS A 52 14.41 36.50 -19.77
C LYS A 52 14.52 35.86 -18.37
N ASN A 53 13.62 34.92 -18.07
CA ASN A 53 13.23 34.54 -16.72
C ASN A 53 13.97 33.27 -16.23
N ASN A 54 14.44 33.27 -14.99
CA ASN A 54 15.20 32.21 -14.30
C ASN A 54 14.38 30.94 -13.94
N ARG A 55 13.23 30.70 -14.59
CA ARG A 55 12.27 29.64 -14.22
C ARG A 55 12.89 28.22 -14.20
N THR A 56 13.92 27.98 -15.00
CA THR A 56 14.58 26.67 -15.10
C THR A 56 15.41 26.33 -13.85
N ALA A 57 15.99 27.33 -13.17
CA ALA A 57 16.84 27.11 -12.01
C ALA A 57 16.05 26.63 -10.78
N GLY A 58 14.86 27.20 -10.54
CA GLY A 58 13.97 26.79 -9.44
C GLY A 58 13.42 25.36 -9.62
N ILE A 59 13.10 24.96 -10.85
CA ILE A 59 12.57 23.63 -11.18
C ILE A 59 13.64 22.54 -11.02
N ILE A 60 14.89 22.81 -11.43
CA ILE A 60 15.99 21.84 -11.32
C ILE A 60 16.33 21.56 -9.86
N ALA A 61 16.41 22.62 -9.05
CA ALA A 61 16.65 22.47 -7.62
C ALA A 61 15.50 21.68 -6.97
N LEU A 62 14.25 21.98 -7.35
CA LEU A 62 13.02 21.35 -6.82
C LEU A 62 13.03 19.83 -7.03
N VAL A 63 13.29 19.38 -8.25
CA VAL A 63 13.29 17.95 -8.60
C VAL A 63 14.46 17.21 -7.93
N ALA A 64 15.63 17.84 -7.83
CA ALA A 64 16.80 17.27 -7.13
C ALA A 64 16.54 17.06 -5.63
N GLY A 65 15.89 18.03 -5.00
CA GLY A 65 15.56 18.01 -3.58
C GLY A 65 14.56 16.94 -3.21
N ILE A 66 13.51 16.82 -4.02
CA ILE A 66 12.48 15.79 -3.89
C ILE A 66 13.12 14.41 -4.04
N ALA A 67 13.95 14.19 -5.07
CA ALA A 67 14.61 12.90 -5.28
C ALA A 67 15.52 12.50 -4.10
N ALA A 68 16.32 13.43 -3.57
CA ALA A 68 17.22 13.16 -2.45
C ALA A 68 16.47 12.77 -1.16
N CYS A 69 15.43 13.52 -0.81
CA CYS A 69 14.62 13.23 0.37
C CYS A 69 13.73 12.01 0.18
N ILE A 70 13.20 11.74 -1.03
CA ILE A 70 12.45 10.51 -1.32
C ILE A 70 13.35 9.29 -1.15
N VAL A 71 14.57 9.31 -1.69
CA VAL A 71 15.53 8.21 -1.48
C VAL A 71 15.74 8.03 0.02
N ILE A 72 16.11 9.07 0.78
CA ILE A 72 16.37 8.91 2.21
C ILE A 72 15.11 8.47 2.98
N ALA A 73 13.95 9.05 2.73
CA ALA A 73 12.70 8.80 3.43
C ALA A 73 12.09 7.44 3.12
N ILE A 74 12.07 6.99 1.86
CA ILE A 74 11.60 5.64 1.48
C ILE A 74 12.38 4.58 2.26
N PHE A 75 13.68 4.79 2.45
CA PHE A 75 14.53 3.84 3.16
C PHE A 75 14.56 4.09 4.68
N ALA A 76 13.93 5.16 5.22
CA ALA A 76 14.07 5.54 6.65
C ALA A 76 13.03 4.93 7.56
N VAL A 77 11.93 4.49 6.98
CA VAL A 77 10.77 4.01 7.72
C VAL A 77 11.06 2.72 8.52
N PRO A 78 11.99 1.81 8.16
CA PRO A 78 12.18 0.60 8.95
C PRO A 78 13.30 0.60 10.02
N ARG A 79 14.52 1.10 9.77
CA ARG A 79 15.69 0.67 10.59
C ARG A 79 16.81 1.71 10.75
N ILE A 80 16.54 2.78 11.50
CA ILE A 80 17.60 3.61 12.09
C ILE A 80 18.18 2.88 13.32
N ILE A 81 19.13 1.94 13.12
CA ILE A 81 19.98 1.40 14.20
C ILE A 81 21.41 1.08 13.70
N GLU A 82 22.38 1.66 14.43
CA GLU A 82 23.80 1.32 14.64
C GLU A 82 24.83 1.52 13.51
N ALA A 83 25.52 2.67 13.54
CA ALA A 83 26.84 2.79 12.91
C ALA A 83 27.87 3.62 13.71
N VAL A 84 28.96 2.92 14.03
CA VAL A 84 30.35 3.27 14.38
C VAL A 84 30.71 4.76 14.56
N SER A 85 31.11 5.08 15.80
CA SER A 85 31.74 6.35 16.19
C SER A 85 33.05 6.62 15.44
N ARG A 86 33.12 7.72 14.69
CA ARG A 86 34.38 8.41 14.37
C ARG A 86 34.35 9.81 15.01
N SER A 87 34.84 9.91 16.24
CA SER A 87 34.85 11.15 17.02
C SER A 87 36.08 12.03 16.73
N SER A 88 36.26 12.44 15.47
CA SER A 88 37.19 13.54 15.12
C SER A 88 36.95 14.15 13.72
N SER A 89 35.83 13.84 13.06
CA SER A 89 35.60 14.25 11.67
C SER A 89 35.10 15.69 11.53
N SER A 90 35.47 16.35 10.43
CA SER A 90 34.92 17.67 10.06
C SER A 90 33.38 17.60 9.87
N PRO A 91 32.63 18.72 9.94
CA PRO A 91 31.18 18.69 9.66
C PRO A 91 30.82 18.02 8.32
N LYS A 92 31.63 18.25 7.29
CA LYS A 92 31.49 17.59 5.98
C LYS A 92 31.64 16.06 6.07
N GLU A 93 32.71 15.59 6.70
CA GLU A 93 32.96 14.14 6.86
C GLU A 93 31.88 13.46 7.71
N ARG A 94 31.35 14.16 8.72
CA ARG A 94 30.19 13.69 9.51
C ARG A 94 28.94 13.56 8.64
N PHE A 95 28.69 14.55 7.79
CA PHE A 95 27.57 14.57 6.87
C PHE A 95 27.64 13.44 5.83
N GLU A 96 28.79 13.28 5.19
CA GLU A 96 29.09 12.18 4.25
C GLU A 96 28.87 10.82 4.90
N SER A 97 29.51 10.59 6.06
CA SER A 97 29.45 9.30 6.76
C SER A 97 28.03 8.94 7.20
N ALA A 98 27.25 9.92 7.67
CA ALA A 98 25.89 9.67 8.12
C ALA A 98 24.98 9.19 6.98
N ILE A 99 25.04 9.83 5.81
CA ILE A 99 24.25 9.44 4.63
C ILE A 99 24.74 8.11 4.05
N GLU A 100 26.05 7.93 3.91
CA GLU A 100 26.63 6.71 3.32
C GLU A 100 26.38 5.47 4.18
N ASN A 101 26.60 5.53 5.49
CA ASN A 101 26.37 4.40 6.39
C ASN A 101 24.90 4.00 6.39
N TYR A 102 24.02 5.00 6.46
CA TYR A 102 22.59 4.78 6.49
C TYR A 102 22.07 4.08 5.22
N LEU A 103 22.42 4.58 4.03
CA LEU A 103 22.00 3.94 2.77
C LEU A 103 22.64 2.56 2.57
N LEU A 104 23.85 2.33 3.10
CA LEU A 104 24.50 1.03 3.08
C LEU A 104 23.82 0.00 3.99
N ASP A 105 23.39 0.41 5.19
CA ASP A 105 22.71 -0.49 6.12
C ASP A 105 21.29 -0.84 5.64
N GLU A 106 20.61 0.11 5.00
CA GLU A 106 19.34 -0.15 4.31
C GLU A 106 19.51 -1.10 3.13
N ALA A 107 20.58 -0.97 2.34
CA ALA A 107 20.89 -1.91 1.28
C ALA A 107 21.07 -3.35 1.79
N LYS A 108 21.83 -3.55 2.88
CA LYS A 108 22.00 -4.87 3.52
C LYS A 108 20.68 -5.41 4.08
N SER A 109 19.87 -4.54 4.67
CA SER A 109 18.56 -4.89 5.21
C SER A 109 17.59 -5.37 4.13
N TYR A 110 17.56 -4.66 3.00
CA TYR A 110 16.80 -5.03 1.81
C TYR A 110 17.27 -6.37 1.24
N GLU A 111 18.59 -6.54 1.06
CA GLU A 111 19.18 -7.80 0.59
C GLU A 111 18.81 -8.97 1.49
N LYS A 112 18.90 -8.81 2.82
CA LYS A 112 18.51 -9.84 3.77
C LYS A 112 17.03 -10.19 3.65
N THR A 113 16.17 -9.18 3.48
CA THR A 113 14.71 -9.38 3.39
C THR A 113 14.33 -10.16 2.12
N LEU A 114 14.95 -9.84 0.98
CA LEU A 114 14.79 -10.62 -0.25
C LEU A 114 15.38 -12.02 -0.15
N SER A 115 16.56 -12.15 0.43
CA SER A 115 17.23 -13.46 0.59
C SER A 115 16.46 -14.41 1.52
N ASN A 116 15.73 -13.86 2.49
CA ASN A 116 14.93 -14.62 3.44
C ASN A 116 13.54 -15.03 2.89
N LYS A 117 13.08 -14.44 1.79
CA LYS A 117 11.90 -14.96 1.07
C LYS A 117 12.30 -16.27 0.39
N VAL A 118 12.19 -17.39 1.11
CA VAL A 118 12.15 -18.71 0.51
C VAL A 118 10.88 -18.74 -0.33
N SER A 119 11.03 -18.60 -1.64
CA SER A 119 9.97 -18.92 -2.59
C SER A 119 9.49 -20.32 -2.26
N THR A 120 8.30 -20.46 -1.66
CA THR A 120 7.59 -21.72 -1.86
C THR A 120 7.54 -21.87 -3.37
N ASP A 121 8.06 -22.99 -3.90
CA ASP A 121 8.06 -23.19 -5.34
C ASP A 121 6.60 -23.25 -5.76
N LEU A 122 6.08 -22.11 -6.21
CA LEU A 122 4.67 -22.00 -6.59
C LEU A 122 4.36 -22.97 -7.72
N LYS A 123 5.37 -23.40 -8.49
CA LYS A 123 5.22 -24.43 -9.53
C LYS A 123 4.93 -25.81 -8.96
N ASN A 124 5.22 -26.09 -7.70
CA ASN A 124 4.90 -27.37 -7.04
C ASN A 124 4.30 -27.13 -5.65
N SER A 125 3.08 -26.61 -5.63
CA SER A 125 2.43 -26.16 -4.40
C SER A 125 0.92 -26.35 -4.42
N THR A 126 0.32 -26.46 -3.24
CA THR A 126 -1.11 -26.31 -3.04
C THR A 126 -1.36 -25.04 -2.26
N ILE A 127 -2.21 -24.15 -2.80
CA ILE A 127 -2.68 -22.93 -2.16
C ILE A 127 -4.12 -23.19 -1.73
N SER A 128 -4.45 -22.99 -0.47
CA SER A 128 -5.80 -23.15 0.05
C SER A 128 -6.24 -21.84 0.71
N VAL A 129 -7.43 -21.39 0.36
CA VAL A 129 -8.09 -20.21 0.92
C VAL A 129 -9.48 -20.63 1.38
N ASP A 130 -9.76 -20.47 2.66
CA ASP A 130 -11.09 -20.58 3.23
C ASP A 130 -11.58 -19.14 3.47
N PHE A 131 -12.81 -18.80 3.09
CA PHE A 131 -13.37 -17.47 3.35
C PHE A 131 -14.82 -17.54 3.80
N ASN A 132 -15.24 -16.51 4.52
CA ASN A 132 -16.55 -16.42 5.12
C ASN A 132 -16.92 -14.94 5.34
N VAL A 133 -17.99 -14.49 4.70
CA VAL A 133 -18.57 -13.16 4.85
C VAL A 133 -19.80 -13.29 5.72
N THR A 134 -19.79 -12.67 6.89
CA THR A 134 -20.96 -12.49 7.74
C THR A 134 -21.61 -11.16 7.40
N VAL A 135 -22.90 -11.18 7.08
CA VAL A 135 -23.68 -10.00 6.71
C VAL A 135 -24.58 -9.63 7.88
N ASN A 136 -24.59 -8.35 8.27
CA ASN A 136 -25.47 -7.88 9.34
C ASN A 136 -26.89 -7.62 8.81
N ASN A 137 -27.89 -7.88 9.66
CA ASN A 137 -29.30 -7.53 9.44
C ASN A 137 -29.54 -6.11 8.91
N MET A 138 -28.72 -5.13 9.28
CA MET A 138 -28.83 -3.76 8.75
C MET A 138 -28.57 -3.71 7.24
N LEU A 139 -27.51 -4.37 6.75
CA LEU A 139 -27.21 -4.44 5.32
C LEU A 139 -28.31 -5.21 4.58
N THR A 140 -28.73 -6.35 5.13
CA THR A 140 -29.86 -7.11 4.60
C THR A 140 -31.12 -6.24 4.50
N SER A 141 -31.43 -5.45 5.54
CA SER A 141 -32.58 -4.53 5.54
C SER A 141 -32.47 -3.41 4.53
N MET A 142 -31.25 -2.96 4.19
CA MET A 142 -31.03 -1.99 3.11
C MET A 142 -31.28 -2.62 1.73
N ILE A 143 -30.81 -3.85 1.52
CA ILE A 143 -31.08 -4.60 0.28
C ILE A 143 -32.58 -4.84 0.12
N LYS A 144 -33.29 -5.18 1.21
CA LYS A 144 -34.75 -5.32 1.18
C LYS A 144 -35.49 -4.06 0.73
N GLN A 145 -34.90 -2.88 0.91
CA GLN A 145 -35.53 -1.62 0.50
C GLN A 145 -35.34 -1.29 -0.98
N THR A 146 -34.37 -1.91 -1.67
CA THR A 146 -34.17 -1.65 -3.10
C THR A 146 -35.27 -2.26 -3.96
N ASP A 147 -35.75 -3.44 -3.57
CA ASP A 147 -36.92 -4.11 -4.13
C ASP A 147 -37.64 -4.91 -3.03
N PRO A 148 -38.62 -4.29 -2.34
CA PRO A 148 -39.33 -4.91 -1.22
C PRO A 148 -40.12 -6.16 -1.58
N ASP A 149 -40.59 -6.26 -2.83
CA ASP A 149 -41.39 -7.40 -3.28
C ASP A 149 -40.47 -8.60 -3.57
N LEU A 150 -39.34 -8.36 -4.23
CA LEU A 150 -38.37 -9.40 -4.55
C LEU A 150 -37.60 -9.91 -3.33
N PHE A 151 -37.19 -9.00 -2.44
CA PHE A 151 -36.30 -9.32 -1.32
C PHE A 151 -37.03 -9.43 0.02
N ALA A 152 -38.37 -9.47 0.04
CA ALA A 152 -39.17 -9.57 1.28
C ALA A 152 -38.62 -10.66 2.24
N ASP A 153 -38.38 -11.84 1.68
CA ASP A 153 -37.92 -13.03 2.40
C ASP A 153 -36.41 -13.23 2.40
N LEU A 154 -35.63 -12.29 1.85
CA LEU A 154 -34.17 -12.36 1.80
C LEU A 154 -33.61 -12.65 3.20
N LYS A 155 -32.88 -13.76 3.30
CA LYS A 155 -32.11 -14.20 4.45
C LYS A 155 -30.70 -14.41 3.94
N LEU A 156 -29.81 -13.48 4.28
CA LEU A 156 -28.41 -13.60 3.96
C LEU A 156 -27.63 -13.23 5.21
N ASP A 157 -27.32 -14.25 6.00
CA ASP A 157 -26.50 -14.14 7.20
C ASP A 157 -25.04 -14.36 6.84
N ASN A 158 -24.79 -15.22 5.84
CA ASN A 158 -23.47 -15.70 5.53
C ASN A 158 -23.26 -16.03 4.04
N ILE A 159 -22.09 -15.69 3.49
CA ILE A 159 -21.55 -16.26 2.25
C ILE A 159 -20.18 -16.83 2.56
N GLY A 160 -20.00 -18.13 2.38
CA GLY A 160 -18.74 -18.81 2.66
C GLY A 160 -18.23 -19.57 1.45
N GLY A 161 -16.95 -19.91 1.45
CA GLY A 161 -16.39 -20.75 0.41
C GLY A 161 -14.98 -21.20 0.73
N ASN A 162 -14.50 -22.12 -0.10
CA ASN A 162 -13.10 -22.48 -0.13
C ASN A 162 -12.62 -22.51 -1.57
N PHE A 163 -11.33 -22.26 -1.73
CA PHE A 163 -10.66 -22.20 -3.00
C PHE A 163 -9.29 -22.85 -2.84
N VAL A 164 -9.04 -23.90 -3.63
CA VAL A 164 -7.81 -24.68 -3.59
C VAL A 164 -7.19 -24.70 -4.97
N ILE A 165 -6.01 -24.09 -5.12
CA ILE A 165 -5.18 -24.20 -6.32
C ILE A 165 -4.11 -25.25 -6.08
N LYS A 166 -3.97 -26.20 -7.00
CA LYS A 166 -2.91 -27.19 -7.02
C LYS A 166 -2.05 -26.95 -8.25
N ASN A 167 -0.76 -26.68 -8.04
CA ASN A 167 0.22 -26.39 -9.07
C ASN A 167 1.26 -27.51 -9.13
N LYS A 168 1.51 -28.04 -10.32
CA LYS A 168 2.60 -28.97 -10.58
C LYS A 168 3.17 -28.74 -11.98
N GLU A 169 4.32 -28.08 -12.03
CA GLU A 169 4.98 -27.64 -13.25
C GLU A 169 4.03 -26.79 -14.11
N ASP A 170 3.64 -27.28 -15.29
CA ASP A 170 2.76 -26.60 -16.25
C ASP A 170 1.28 -27.00 -16.10
N LYS A 171 0.94 -27.75 -15.04
CA LYS A 171 -0.40 -28.26 -14.76
C LYS A 171 -1.00 -27.63 -13.53
N HIS A 172 -2.28 -27.30 -13.63
CA HIS A 172 -3.01 -26.57 -12.61
C HIS A 172 -4.40 -27.19 -12.42
N ASN A 173 -4.79 -27.44 -11.16
CA ASN A 173 -6.18 -27.66 -10.81
C ASN A 173 -6.68 -26.53 -9.91
N VAL A 174 -7.95 -26.20 -10.07
CA VAL A 174 -8.67 -25.33 -9.14
C VAL A 174 -9.92 -26.06 -8.67
N ASP A 175 -10.08 -26.17 -7.36
CA ASP A 175 -11.29 -26.64 -6.71
C ASP A 175 -11.89 -25.47 -5.91
N ALA A 176 -13.10 -25.03 -6.24
CA ALA A 176 -13.73 -23.85 -5.61
C ALA A 176 -15.16 -24.14 -5.20
N THR A 177 -15.45 -24.10 -3.91
CA THR A 177 -16.81 -24.26 -3.37
C THR A 177 -17.38 -22.93 -2.92
N LEU A 178 -18.63 -22.65 -3.28
CA LEU A 178 -19.40 -21.53 -2.76
C LEU A 178 -20.56 -22.05 -1.89
N SER A 179 -20.87 -21.30 -0.84
CA SER A 179 -21.97 -21.56 0.09
C SER A 179 -22.64 -20.26 0.51
N ALA A 180 -23.93 -20.34 0.85
CA ALA A 180 -24.66 -19.26 1.50
C ALA A 180 -25.47 -19.83 2.67
N ASN A 181 -25.48 -19.13 3.80
CA ASN A 181 -26.14 -19.57 5.04
C ASN A 181 -25.81 -21.02 5.43
N ASN A 182 -24.53 -21.39 5.31
CA ASN A 182 -24.01 -22.74 5.55
C ASN A 182 -24.55 -23.84 4.61
N THR A 183 -25.25 -23.46 3.53
CA THR A 183 -25.70 -24.37 2.47
C THR A 183 -24.72 -24.28 1.31
N LYS A 184 -24.12 -25.41 0.92
CA LYS A 184 -23.29 -25.50 -0.29
C LYS A 184 -24.16 -25.17 -1.50
N LEU A 185 -23.74 -24.18 -2.30
CA LEU A 185 -24.44 -23.79 -3.53
C LEU A 185 -23.92 -24.62 -4.71
N PHE A 186 -22.62 -24.53 -4.99
CA PHE A 186 -21.99 -25.27 -6.08
C PHE A 186 -20.49 -25.45 -5.85
N ASN A 187 -19.90 -26.39 -6.60
CA ASN A 187 -18.46 -26.54 -6.75
C ASN A 187 -18.05 -26.23 -8.19
N VAL A 188 -16.94 -25.53 -8.37
CA VAL A 188 -16.27 -25.39 -9.67
C VAL A 188 -14.97 -26.17 -9.59
N GLU A 189 -14.78 -27.05 -10.56
CA GLU A 189 -13.54 -27.80 -10.72
C GLU A 189 -12.95 -27.45 -12.06
N SER A 190 -11.68 -27.07 -12.10
CA SER A 190 -10.97 -26.81 -13.35
C SER A 190 -9.63 -27.50 -13.41
N TYR A 191 -9.22 -27.77 -14.64
CA TYR A 191 -7.92 -28.29 -15.02
C TYR A 191 -7.39 -27.48 -16.19
N PHE A 192 -6.15 -27.04 -16.07
CA PHE A 192 -5.43 -26.35 -17.12
C PHE A 192 -4.03 -26.93 -17.25
N GLU A 193 -3.59 -27.12 -18.49
CA GLU A 193 -2.22 -27.48 -18.84
C GLU A 193 -1.71 -26.49 -19.89
N LYS A 194 -0.60 -25.83 -19.60
CA LYS A 194 -0.05 -24.77 -20.45
C LYS A 194 0.19 -25.22 -21.90
N ALA A 195 0.67 -26.44 -22.10
CA ALA A 195 0.93 -26.96 -23.43
C ALA A 195 -0.33 -27.23 -24.28
N ALA A 196 -1.50 -27.28 -23.64
CA ALA A 196 -2.77 -27.57 -24.30
C ALA A 196 -3.57 -26.31 -24.66
N ASP A 197 -3.20 -25.12 -24.14
CA ASP A 197 -3.91 -23.84 -24.33
C ASP A 197 -5.44 -23.96 -24.15
N THR A 198 -5.87 -24.84 -23.26
CA THR A 198 -7.27 -25.19 -23.07
C THR A 198 -7.58 -25.28 -21.57
N LEU A 199 -8.64 -24.59 -21.14
CA LEU A 199 -9.22 -24.72 -19.83
C LEU A 199 -10.33 -25.76 -19.88
N LEU A 200 -10.21 -26.82 -19.08
CA LEU A 200 -11.31 -27.72 -18.81
C LEU A 200 -11.95 -27.30 -17.49
N PHE A 201 -13.25 -27.09 -17.45
CA PHE A 201 -13.96 -26.83 -16.19
C PHE A 201 -15.29 -27.55 -16.14
N ARG A 202 -15.78 -27.80 -14.93
CA ARG A 202 -17.12 -28.33 -14.70
C ARG A 202 -17.71 -27.77 -13.42
N ILE A 203 -19.04 -27.79 -13.38
CA ILE A 203 -19.84 -27.55 -12.19
C ILE A 203 -20.63 -28.84 -11.96
N PRO A 204 -20.20 -29.74 -11.04
CA PRO A 204 -20.81 -31.05 -10.86
C PRO A 204 -22.30 -31.02 -10.57
N GLU A 205 -22.79 -29.95 -9.95
CA GLU A 205 -24.22 -29.70 -9.70
C GLU A 205 -25.01 -29.37 -10.98
N LEU A 206 -24.35 -28.89 -12.04
CA LEU A 206 -24.98 -28.67 -13.35
C LEU A 206 -24.89 -29.92 -14.24
N SER A 207 -23.70 -30.49 -14.36
CA SER A 207 -23.42 -31.70 -15.14
C SER A 207 -22.11 -32.34 -14.68
N SER A 208 -22.01 -33.67 -14.82
CA SER A 208 -20.75 -34.39 -14.59
C SER A 208 -19.68 -34.14 -15.67
N ASP A 209 -20.12 -33.62 -16.82
CA ASP A 209 -19.30 -33.44 -18.02
C ASP A 209 -18.50 -32.13 -17.97
N TYR A 210 -17.40 -32.07 -18.72
CA TYR A 210 -16.52 -30.91 -18.78
C TYR A 210 -16.89 -29.98 -19.93
N LEU A 211 -16.73 -28.68 -19.71
CA LEU A 211 -16.62 -27.67 -20.74
C LEU A 211 -15.15 -27.43 -21.06
N SER A 212 -14.83 -27.39 -22.35
CA SER A 212 -13.52 -27.04 -22.87
C SER A 212 -13.56 -25.66 -23.49
N THR A 213 -12.76 -24.74 -22.95
CA THR A 213 -12.63 -23.38 -23.46
C THR A 213 -11.19 -23.15 -23.92
N PRO A 214 -10.97 -22.78 -25.20
CA PRO A 214 -9.64 -22.37 -25.64
C PRO A 214 -9.21 -21.14 -24.84
N LEU A 215 -8.01 -21.20 -24.27
CA LEU A 215 -7.41 -20.07 -23.59
C LEU A 215 -6.57 -19.29 -24.60
N ASN A 216 -7.06 -18.12 -24.97
CA ASN A 216 -6.22 -17.14 -25.64
C ASN A 216 -5.34 -16.42 -24.61
N LEU A 217 -4.25 -17.09 -24.21
CA LEU A 217 -3.26 -16.49 -23.31
C LEU A 217 -2.51 -15.31 -23.96
N SER A 218 -2.54 -15.17 -25.28
CA SER A 218 -1.97 -14.00 -25.97
C SER A 218 -2.65 -12.68 -25.59
N ALA A 219 -3.88 -12.69 -25.03
CA ALA A 219 -4.52 -11.50 -24.47
C ALA A 219 -3.97 -11.11 -23.08
N LEU A 220 -3.55 -12.09 -22.28
CA LEU A 220 -2.79 -11.87 -21.04
C LEU A 220 -1.34 -11.47 -21.33
N GLU A 221 -0.85 -11.74 -22.54
CA GLU A 221 0.42 -11.20 -23.05
C GLU A 221 0.24 -9.85 -23.77
N SER A 222 -1.00 -9.34 -23.88
CA SER A 222 -1.29 -8.09 -24.59
C SER A 222 -1.33 -6.88 -23.65
N ASP A 223 -0.37 -5.99 -23.86
CA ASP A 223 -0.01 -4.72 -23.21
C ASP A 223 -1.13 -3.66 -23.00
N THR A 224 -2.41 -3.97 -23.13
CA THR A 224 -3.44 -2.93 -23.34
C THR A 224 -4.77 -3.18 -22.64
N SER A 225 -4.98 -2.62 -21.45
CA SER A 225 -6.32 -2.11 -21.06
C SER A 225 -6.39 -1.14 -19.86
N LEU A 226 -5.27 -0.73 -19.25
CA LEU A 226 -5.25 0.46 -18.38
C LEU A 226 -4.05 1.35 -18.76
N PRO A 227 -4.26 2.48 -19.46
CA PRO A 227 -3.17 3.35 -19.92
C PRO A 227 -2.36 4.07 -18.82
N GLN A 228 -2.36 3.63 -17.56
CA GLN A 228 -1.76 4.43 -16.49
C GLN A 228 -0.65 3.78 -15.66
N PHE A 229 -0.53 2.46 -15.54
CA PHE A 229 0.65 1.85 -14.90
C PHE A 229 0.80 0.40 -15.39
N ASN A 230 1.69 0.15 -16.36
CA ASN A 230 2.03 -1.20 -16.80
C ASN A 230 3.02 -1.84 -15.80
N ILE A 231 2.49 -2.43 -14.73
CA ILE A 231 3.25 -3.13 -13.68
C ILE A 231 3.82 -4.48 -14.19
N GLU A 232 3.32 -5.03 -15.30
CA GLU A 232 3.79 -6.32 -15.83
C GLU A 232 5.19 -6.25 -16.45
N SER A 233 5.60 -5.07 -16.93
CA SER A 233 6.98 -4.80 -17.36
C SER A 233 7.92 -4.40 -16.21
N TYR A 234 7.39 -4.18 -15.00
CA TYR A 234 8.18 -3.82 -13.83
C TYR A 234 8.88 -5.06 -13.29
N LYS A 235 10.09 -5.29 -13.78
CA LYS A 235 11.01 -6.24 -13.15
C LYS A 235 11.32 -5.70 -11.76
N THR A 236 10.82 -6.37 -10.72
CA THR A 236 11.18 -6.01 -9.34
C THR A 236 12.70 -6.01 -9.25
N PRO A 237 13.33 -4.89 -8.83
CA PRO A 237 14.77 -4.78 -8.82
C PRO A 237 15.34 -5.81 -7.85
N ASP A 238 16.35 -6.54 -8.30
CA ASP A 238 16.97 -7.53 -7.44
C ASP A 238 17.75 -6.86 -6.30
N ALA A 239 18.09 -7.63 -5.27
CA ALA A 239 18.79 -7.12 -4.09
C ALA A 239 20.12 -6.41 -4.43
N LYS A 240 20.84 -6.87 -5.46
CA LYS A 240 22.13 -6.30 -5.87
C LYS A 240 21.93 -5.00 -6.63
N GLU A 241 20.92 -4.94 -7.51
CA GLU A 241 20.53 -3.72 -8.24
C GLU A 241 20.19 -2.60 -7.25
N VAL A 242 19.31 -2.86 -6.27
CA VAL A 242 18.95 -1.88 -5.24
C VAL A 242 20.15 -1.51 -4.37
N THR A 243 20.93 -2.50 -3.91
CA THR A 243 22.11 -2.25 -3.08
C THR A 243 23.13 -1.36 -3.78
N SER A 244 23.40 -1.63 -5.07
CA SER A 244 24.31 -0.82 -5.87
C SER A 244 23.76 0.59 -6.07
N LEU A 245 22.46 0.73 -6.38
CA LEU A 245 21.83 2.03 -6.55
C LEU A 245 21.92 2.88 -5.29
N LEU A 246 21.62 2.31 -4.12
CA LEU A 246 21.70 3.02 -2.83
C LEU A 246 23.12 3.46 -2.50
N THR A 247 24.09 2.56 -2.67
CA THR A 247 25.51 2.85 -2.40
C THR A 247 26.05 3.95 -3.31
N ASP A 248 25.68 3.95 -4.59
CA ASP A 248 26.10 4.97 -5.55
C ASP A 248 25.38 6.30 -5.32
N SER A 249 24.09 6.24 -5.00
CA SER A 249 23.29 7.43 -4.67
C SER A 249 23.87 8.18 -3.47
N ALA A 250 24.32 7.46 -2.44
CA ALA A 250 24.96 8.07 -1.28
C ALA A 250 26.16 8.93 -1.68
N LYS A 251 27.05 8.37 -2.52
CA LYS A 251 28.23 9.08 -3.03
C LYS A 251 27.85 10.25 -3.94
N ILE A 252 26.82 10.10 -4.77
CA ILE A 252 26.34 11.16 -5.66
C ILE A 252 25.84 12.36 -4.85
N LEU A 253 25.06 12.10 -3.80
CA LEU A 253 24.47 13.13 -2.94
C LEU A 253 25.51 13.91 -2.15
N THR A 254 26.60 13.26 -1.73
CA THR A 254 27.54 13.86 -0.77
C THR A 254 28.79 14.44 -1.42
N LYS A 255 29.29 13.85 -2.52
CA LYS A 255 30.61 14.15 -3.09
C LYS A 255 30.80 15.61 -3.51
N ASP A 256 29.75 16.23 -4.04
CA ASP A 256 29.82 17.61 -4.56
C ASP A 256 29.50 18.67 -3.47
N ILE A 257 29.18 18.24 -2.25
CA ILE A 257 28.89 19.14 -1.13
C ILE A 257 30.19 19.57 -0.44
N ASN A 258 30.43 20.88 -0.38
CA ASN A 258 31.67 21.44 0.16
C ASN A 258 31.48 22.25 1.45
N ASP A 259 30.35 22.93 1.59
CA ASP A 259 30.07 23.81 2.74
C ASP A 259 28.99 23.18 3.64
N VAL A 260 29.44 22.59 4.75
CA VAL A 260 28.58 21.99 5.78
C VAL A 260 28.79 22.71 7.09
N SER A 261 27.73 23.30 7.61
CA SER A 261 27.68 23.90 8.94
C SER A 261 27.09 22.92 9.96
N VAL A 262 27.41 23.09 11.23
CA VAL A 262 26.86 22.27 12.32
C VAL A 262 26.27 23.15 13.41
N VAL A 263 25.05 22.84 13.80
CA VAL A 263 24.39 23.38 15.00
C VAL A 263 24.17 22.23 15.97
N LYS A 264 24.76 22.33 17.16
CA LYS A 264 24.69 21.25 18.15
C LYS A 264 23.42 21.30 18.98
N ASP A 265 23.01 20.14 19.47
CA ASP A 265 21.94 19.98 20.45
C ASP A 265 20.61 20.67 20.05
N VAL A 266 20.24 20.55 18.78
CA VAL A 266 18.95 21.01 18.26
C VAL A 266 17.84 20.10 18.77
N LYS A 267 16.88 20.67 19.47
CA LYS A 267 15.65 19.97 19.85
C LYS A 267 14.75 19.84 18.63
N ILE A 268 14.36 18.62 18.30
CA ILE A 268 13.35 18.33 17.28
C ILE A 268 12.15 17.65 17.91
N VAL A 269 11.01 17.75 17.23
CA VAL A 269 9.79 17.02 17.54
C VAL A 269 9.37 16.29 16.28
N ALA A 270 9.10 14.98 16.39
CA ALA A 270 8.51 14.19 15.33
C ALA A 270 7.21 13.60 15.87
N SER A 271 6.07 13.96 15.26
CA SER A 271 4.75 13.71 15.84
C SER A 271 4.62 14.42 17.20
N ASP A 272 4.67 13.68 18.31
CA ASP A 272 4.65 14.22 19.68
C ASP A 272 5.86 13.78 20.52
N VAL A 273 6.90 13.24 19.86
CA VAL A 273 8.12 12.76 20.49
C VAL A 273 9.22 13.79 20.32
N SER A 274 9.79 14.26 21.43
CA SER A 274 10.94 15.17 21.41
C SER A 274 12.26 14.41 21.50
N ALA A 275 13.26 14.82 20.71
CA ALA A 275 14.63 14.36 20.81
C ALA A 275 15.61 15.52 20.58
N THR A 276 16.90 15.28 20.85
CA THR A 276 17.97 16.27 20.68
C THR A 276 19.08 15.69 19.83
N TYR A 277 19.40 16.38 18.74
CA TYR A 277 20.35 15.94 17.72
C TYR A 277 21.25 17.10 17.27
N ASP A 278 22.42 16.79 16.71
CA ASP A 278 23.18 17.76 15.93
C ASP A 278 22.51 17.94 14.57
N LYS A 279 22.30 19.18 14.14
CA LYS A 279 21.86 19.53 12.78
C LYS A 279 23.07 19.86 11.93
N LEU A 280 23.32 19.09 10.87
CA LEU A 280 24.31 19.41 9.86
C LEU A 280 23.61 19.94 8.62
N THR A 281 23.99 21.14 8.16
CA THR A 281 23.35 21.80 7.03
C THR A 281 24.36 22.06 5.93
N ALA A 282 24.12 21.41 4.79
CA ALA A 282 24.81 21.62 3.53
C ALA A 282 24.09 22.71 2.72
N LYS A 283 24.85 23.71 2.25
CA LYS A 283 24.34 24.69 1.29
C LYS A 283 24.56 24.17 -0.13
N ILE A 284 23.48 24.07 -0.89
CA ILE A 284 23.49 23.52 -2.24
C ILE A 284 23.31 24.68 -3.22
N SER A 285 24.30 24.87 -4.10
CA SER A 285 24.19 25.82 -5.21
C SER A 285 23.35 25.25 -6.36
N GLU A 286 22.87 26.09 -7.28
CA GLU A 286 22.16 25.61 -8.48
C GLU A 286 23.04 24.64 -9.29
N GLN A 287 24.33 24.95 -9.39
CA GLN A 287 25.29 24.10 -10.08
C GLN A 287 25.45 22.74 -9.40
N ASP A 288 25.52 22.70 -8.07
CA ASP A 288 25.61 21.45 -7.31
C ASP A 288 24.32 20.63 -7.44
N ALA A 289 23.15 21.27 -7.30
CA ALA A 289 21.85 20.62 -7.45
C ALA A 289 21.68 19.99 -8.84
N LYS A 290 22.05 20.74 -9.89
CA LYS A 290 22.08 20.24 -11.27
C LYS A 290 22.99 19.02 -11.42
N ASN A 291 24.22 19.10 -10.89
CA ASN A 291 25.20 18.02 -10.98
C ASN A 291 24.71 16.76 -10.28
N ILE A 292 24.15 16.89 -9.07
CA ILE A 292 23.56 15.79 -8.29
C ILE A 292 22.41 15.16 -9.06
N LEU A 293 21.47 15.96 -9.56
CA LEU A 293 20.28 15.45 -10.27
C LEU A 293 20.66 14.69 -11.54
N VAL A 294 21.52 15.27 -12.38
CA VAL A 294 21.97 14.61 -13.63
C VAL A 294 22.65 13.27 -13.32
N LYS A 295 23.54 13.23 -12.33
CA LYS A 295 24.23 11.99 -11.93
C LYS A 295 23.27 10.96 -11.37
N LEU A 296 22.34 11.37 -10.51
CA LEU A 296 21.38 10.47 -9.88
C LEU A 296 20.42 9.88 -10.92
N MET A 297 19.84 10.70 -11.79
CA MET A 297 18.93 10.25 -12.83
C MET A 297 19.61 9.31 -13.81
N LYS A 298 20.83 9.63 -14.27
CA LYS A 298 21.62 8.69 -15.09
C LYS A 298 21.88 7.38 -14.38
N ARG A 299 22.25 7.43 -13.09
CA ARG A 299 22.52 6.22 -12.32
C ARG A 299 21.29 5.34 -12.13
N VAL A 300 20.13 5.92 -11.86
CA VAL A 300 18.85 5.19 -11.79
C VAL A 300 18.54 4.56 -13.15
N TYR A 301 18.72 5.31 -14.24
CA TYR A 301 18.49 4.82 -15.60
C TYR A 301 19.48 3.73 -16.04
N ASP A 302 20.68 3.67 -15.47
CA ASP A 302 21.62 2.56 -15.70
C ASP A 302 21.14 1.24 -15.07
N VAL A 303 20.15 1.27 -14.17
CA VAL A 303 19.56 0.06 -13.57
C VAL A 303 18.41 -0.43 -14.45
N GLU A 304 18.59 -1.62 -15.05
CA GLU A 304 17.68 -2.19 -16.04
C GLU A 304 16.21 -2.24 -15.56
N SER A 305 15.99 -2.61 -14.31
CA SER A 305 14.65 -2.69 -13.68
C SER A 305 13.94 -1.33 -13.54
N TYR A 306 14.66 -0.21 -13.58
CA TYR A 306 14.09 1.13 -13.45
C TYR A 306 13.95 1.89 -14.78
N LYS A 307 14.55 1.41 -15.88
CA LYS A 307 14.48 2.06 -17.19
C LYS A 307 13.05 2.24 -17.67
N ASN A 308 12.30 1.13 -17.74
CA ASN A 308 10.91 1.14 -18.20
C ASN A 308 10.02 2.08 -17.36
N LEU A 309 10.28 2.15 -16.04
CA LEU A 309 9.55 3.03 -15.14
C LEU A 309 9.86 4.51 -15.43
N LEU A 310 11.12 4.85 -15.65
CA LEU A 310 11.54 6.20 -16.01
C LEU A 310 11.01 6.61 -17.40
N ASP A 311 11.10 5.72 -18.39
CA ASP A 311 10.59 5.97 -19.74
C ASP A 311 9.07 6.19 -19.71
N SER A 312 8.34 5.37 -18.96
CA SER A 312 6.88 5.52 -18.79
C SER A 312 6.50 6.83 -18.09
N ALA A 313 7.28 7.25 -17.09
CA ALA A 313 7.05 8.54 -16.42
C ALA A 313 7.26 9.73 -17.37
N LEU A 314 8.24 9.63 -18.28
CA LEU A 314 8.55 10.68 -19.25
C LEU A 314 7.54 10.72 -20.40
N LEU A 315 7.11 9.56 -20.92
CA LEU A 315 6.08 9.47 -21.97
C LEU A 315 4.74 10.10 -21.55
N ASN A 316 4.46 10.15 -20.25
CA ASN A 316 3.28 10.81 -19.70
C ASN A 316 3.48 12.32 -19.45
N SER A 317 4.63 12.89 -19.82
CA SER A 317 4.90 14.32 -19.71
C SER A 317 4.59 15.02 -21.04
N ASP A 318 3.83 16.12 -20.99
CA ASP A 318 3.44 16.88 -22.19
C ASP A 318 4.62 17.55 -22.93
N SER A 319 5.82 17.52 -22.33
CA SER A 319 6.95 18.37 -22.73
C SER A 319 8.25 17.63 -23.05
N VAL A 320 8.42 16.36 -22.65
CA VAL A 320 9.67 15.60 -22.84
C VAL A 320 9.37 14.13 -23.08
N ASN A 321 9.74 13.58 -24.23
CA ASN A 321 9.29 12.23 -24.62
C ASN A 321 10.37 11.15 -24.43
N THR A 322 11.61 11.53 -24.09
CA THR A 322 12.71 10.57 -23.91
C THR A 322 13.62 10.95 -22.75
N PHE A 323 14.27 9.95 -22.14
CA PHE A 323 15.25 10.18 -21.08
C PHE A 323 16.46 11.01 -21.54
N ASP A 324 16.95 10.78 -22.75
CA ASP A 324 18.08 11.56 -23.31
C ASP A 324 17.70 13.04 -23.50
N GLU A 325 16.48 13.33 -23.94
CA GLU A 325 15.96 14.70 -24.04
C GLU A 325 15.84 15.34 -22.65
N PHE A 326 15.29 14.61 -21.68
CA PHE A 326 15.19 15.06 -20.29
C PHE A 326 16.56 15.42 -19.70
N ILE A 327 17.53 14.52 -19.81
CA ILE A 327 18.89 14.74 -19.33
C ILE A 327 19.56 15.89 -20.08
N SER A 328 19.39 15.99 -21.40
CA SER A 328 19.95 17.10 -22.19
C SER A 328 19.39 18.46 -21.74
N ILE A 329 18.09 18.55 -21.44
CA ILE A 329 17.48 19.76 -20.88
C ILE A 329 18.13 20.12 -19.53
N LEU A 330 18.32 19.14 -18.65
CA LEU A 330 18.99 19.37 -17.36
C LEU A 330 20.44 19.80 -17.54
N GLU A 331 21.19 19.14 -18.44
CA GLU A 331 22.60 19.42 -18.71
C GLU A 331 22.84 20.77 -19.39
N THR A 332 21.89 21.24 -20.20
CA THR A 332 21.99 22.52 -20.92
C THR A 332 21.43 23.70 -20.14
N ALA A 333 20.68 23.46 -19.07
CA ALA A 333 20.14 24.52 -18.23
C ALA A 333 21.26 25.39 -17.64
N GLU A 334 21.10 26.71 -17.74
CA GLU A 334 21.98 27.67 -17.07
C GLU A 334 21.84 27.51 -15.55
N ALA A 335 22.97 27.38 -14.86
CA ALA A 335 23.03 27.26 -13.41
C ALA A 335 24.10 28.21 -12.87
N SER A 336 23.81 28.86 -11.75
CA SER A 336 24.72 29.75 -11.06
C SER A 336 25.35 29.07 -9.83
N ASN A 337 26.33 29.73 -9.22
CA ASN A 337 26.91 29.28 -7.94
C ASN A 337 26.13 29.82 -6.73
N ASN A 338 24.92 30.36 -6.94
CA ASN A 338 24.08 30.86 -5.85
C ASN A 338 23.46 29.69 -5.10
N THR A 339 23.44 29.78 -3.76
CA THR A 339 22.71 28.83 -2.92
C THR A 339 21.21 28.95 -3.16
N VAL A 340 20.57 27.82 -3.50
CA VAL A 340 19.12 27.74 -3.76
C VAL A 340 18.41 26.73 -2.88
N ALA A 341 19.17 25.85 -2.22
CA ALA A 341 18.65 24.90 -1.27
C ALA A 341 19.59 24.72 -0.07
N GLU A 342 18.99 24.43 1.08
CA GLU A 342 19.69 23.97 2.26
C GLU A 342 19.26 22.53 2.53
N PHE A 343 20.21 21.61 2.51
CA PHE A 343 19.98 20.21 2.85
C PHE A 343 20.50 19.94 4.25
N SER A 344 19.59 19.67 5.17
CA SER A 344 19.86 19.44 6.57
C SER A 344 19.69 17.96 6.91
N ILE A 345 20.61 17.42 7.71
CA ILE A 345 20.46 16.12 8.37
C ILE A 345 20.53 16.29 9.88
N PHE A 346 19.83 15.42 10.60
CA PHE A 346 19.80 15.38 12.05
C PHE A 346 20.50 14.10 12.50
N VAL A 347 21.56 14.22 13.29
CA VAL A 347 22.34 13.07 13.73
C VAL A 347 22.54 13.07 15.25
N ASP A 348 22.63 11.89 15.84
CA ASP A 348 22.94 11.78 17.26
C ASP A 348 24.45 11.88 17.56
N LYS A 349 24.83 11.67 18.82
CA LYS A 349 26.23 11.69 19.27
C LYS A 349 27.09 10.59 18.67
N LYS A 350 26.49 9.55 18.09
CA LYS A 350 27.17 8.48 17.34
C LYS A 350 27.24 8.77 15.83
N ASN A 351 26.64 9.88 15.38
CA ASN A 351 26.42 10.22 13.97
C ASN A 351 25.41 9.29 13.25
N GLU A 352 24.50 8.66 13.98
CA GLU A 352 23.38 7.94 13.36
C GLU A 352 22.37 8.96 12.83
N LEU A 353 21.84 8.74 11.62
CA LEU A 353 20.88 9.63 10.96
C LEU A 353 19.48 9.45 11.56
N HIS A 354 18.91 10.50 12.14
CA HIS A 354 17.56 10.52 12.73
C HIS A 354 16.57 11.38 11.93
N GLY A 355 17.00 12.02 10.85
CA GLY A 355 16.11 12.78 9.99
C GLY A 355 16.86 13.59 8.96
N CYS A 356 16.14 14.08 7.97
CA CYS A 356 16.63 14.97 6.95
C CYS A 356 15.57 15.99 6.54
N GLY A 357 15.99 17.11 5.98
CA GLY A 357 15.07 18.05 5.37
C GLY A 357 15.77 18.94 4.36
N ILE A 358 15.05 19.26 3.30
CA ILE A 358 15.47 20.25 2.32
C ILE A 358 14.53 21.44 2.37
N SER A 359 15.11 22.63 2.48
CA SER A 359 14.40 23.88 2.30
C SER A 359 14.94 24.60 1.07
N MET A 360 14.03 25.10 0.26
CA MET A 360 14.29 25.64 -1.05
C MET A 360 13.67 27.01 -1.18
N SER A 361 14.36 27.93 -1.83
CA SER A 361 13.82 29.25 -2.11
C SER A 361 14.26 29.68 -3.50
N ALA A 362 13.31 29.77 -4.43
CA ALA A 362 13.56 30.15 -5.80
C ALA A 362 12.41 31.04 -6.31
N ASP A 363 12.76 32.18 -6.91
CA ASP A 363 11.83 33.10 -7.58
C ASP A 363 10.61 33.52 -6.74
N GLY A 364 10.78 33.68 -5.42
CA GLY A 364 9.72 34.07 -4.49
C GLY A 364 8.84 32.92 -3.99
N SER A 365 9.05 31.71 -4.50
CA SER A 365 8.46 30.49 -3.96
C SER A 365 9.39 29.83 -2.96
N ASN A 366 8.82 29.25 -1.90
CA ASN A 366 9.55 28.38 -0.98
C ASN A 366 8.99 26.96 -1.04
N MET A 367 9.85 25.96 -0.82
CA MET A 367 9.42 24.60 -0.57
C MET A 367 10.21 24.05 0.60
N VAL A 368 9.53 23.29 1.45
CA VAL A 368 10.15 22.52 2.53
C VAL A 368 9.69 21.08 2.40
N LEU A 369 10.64 20.15 2.37
CA LEU A 369 10.39 18.73 2.49
C LEU A 369 11.23 18.23 3.66
N SER A 370 10.62 17.59 4.64
CA SER A 370 11.32 17.08 5.81
C SER A 370 10.82 15.71 6.21
N PHE A 371 11.74 14.87 6.64
CA PHE A 371 11.50 13.60 7.30
C PHE A 371 12.26 13.58 8.62
N LEU A 372 11.57 13.38 9.73
CA LEU A 372 12.14 13.40 11.07
C LEU A 372 11.75 12.13 11.81
N THR A 373 12.67 11.63 12.62
CA THR A 373 12.38 10.62 13.63
C THR A 373 12.90 11.11 14.97
N ALA A 374 12.18 10.75 16.03
CA ALA A 374 12.57 11.09 17.39
C ALA A 374 12.40 9.87 18.29
N LYS A 375 13.40 9.59 19.13
CA LYS A 375 13.39 8.43 20.03
C LYS A 375 13.30 8.86 21.49
N GLY A 376 12.27 8.39 22.17
CA GLY A 376 12.05 8.56 23.61
C GLY A 376 11.50 7.28 24.25
N SER A 377 10.46 7.40 25.10
CA SER A 377 9.67 6.24 25.56
C SER A 377 8.87 5.56 24.44
N LYS A 378 8.66 6.30 23.35
CA LYS A 378 8.09 5.84 22.08
C LYS A 378 8.95 6.41 20.93
N ASN A 379 8.75 5.90 19.72
CA ASN A 379 9.40 6.40 18.52
C ASN A 379 8.40 7.26 17.76
N GLY A 380 8.77 8.49 17.42
CA GLY A 380 8.00 9.40 16.59
C GLY A 380 8.57 9.45 15.18
N ILE A 381 7.70 9.56 14.18
CA ILE A 381 8.02 9.74 12.77
C ILE A 381 7.18 10.90 12.25
N GLU A 382 7.79 11.76 11.44
CA GLU A 382 7.12 12.87 10.78
C GLU A 382 7.67 13.05 9.37
N LEU A 383 6.79 13.11 8.39
CA LEU A 383 7.05 13.60 7.03
C LEU A 383 6.22 14.87 6.85
N ASN A 384 6.80 15.89 6.26
CA ASN A 384 6.10 17.12 5.92
C ASN A 384 6.58 17.63 4.56
N VAL A 385 5.63 18.04 3.71
CA VAL A 385 5.86 18.66 2.41
C VAL A 385 5.06 19.94 2.38
N ALA A 386 5.72 21.08 2.24
CA ALA A 386 5.08 22.39 2.20
C ALA A 386 5.61 23.23 1.04
N VAL A 387 4.74 24.03 0.43
CA VAL A 387 5.07 25.02 -0.61
C VAL A 387 4.45 26.35 -0.24
N ASN A 388 5.23 27.43 -0.28
CA ASN A 388 4.80 28.77 0.11
C ASN A 388 4.13 28.79 1.49
N ASP A 389 4.75 28.08 2.43
CA ASP A 389 4.26 27.86 3.80
C ASP A 389 2.91 27.12 3.91
N GLN A 390 2.35 26.63 2.80
CA GLN A 390 1.17 25.78 2.78
C GLN A 390 1.57 24.30 2.84
N ASN A 391 1.08 23.57 3.83
CA ASN A 391 1.32 22.13 3.96
C ASN A 391 0.51 21.36 2.90
N LEU A 392 1.22 20.68 2.00
CA LEU A 392 0.66 19.86 0.94
C LEU A 392 0.43 18.42 1.37
N MET A 393 1.35 17.89 2.18
CA MET A 393 1.29 16.54 2.66
C MET A 393 2.00 16.45 4.01
N SER A 394 1.37 15.79 4.96
CA SER A 394 2.05 15.36 6.17
C SER A 394 1.70 13.93 6.52
N LEU A 395 2.72 13.21 7.01
CA LEU A 395 2.56 11.92 7.65
C LEU A 395 3.11 12.04 9.06
N THR A 396 2.30 11.74 10.07
CA THR A 396 2.75 11.67 11.45
C THR A 396 2.48 10.30 12.00
N SER A 397 3.43 9.75 12.74
CA SER A 397 3.27 8.45 13.39
C SER A 397 3.99 8.48 14.73
N ASN A 398 3.44 7.76 15.70
CA ASN A 398 4.24 7.32 16.82
C ASN A 398 3.97 5.85 17.11
N TYR A 399 4.95 5.17 17.67
CA TYR A 399 4.81 3.76 18.03
C TYR A 399 5.71 3.36 19.18
N THR A 400 5.28 2.33 19.89
CA THR A 400 6.07 1.62 20.90
C THR A 400 6.33 0.20 20.44
N LYS A 401 7.39 -0.40 20.99
CA LYS A 401 7.72 -1.81 20.79
C LYS A 401 7.62 -2.51 22.14
N SER A 402 6.80 -3.56 22.21
CA SER A 402 6.64 -4.42 23.36
C SER A 402 6.98 -5.88 23.00
N SER A 403 6.86 -6.81 23.97
CA SER A 403 6.97 -8.24 23.70
C SER A 403 5.90 -8.76 22.73
N ASN A 404 4.74 -8.09 22.71
CA ASN A 404 3.58 -8.45 21.92
C ASN A 404 3.64 -7.93 20.48
N GLY A 405 4.54 -6.99 20.18
CA GLY A 405 4.72 -6.43 18.85
C GLY A 405 4.87 -4.91 18.88
N TYR A 406 4.59 -4.29 17.75
CA TYR A 406 4.50 -2.84 17.59
C TYR A 406 3.06 -2.38 17.79
N GLN A 407 2.89 -1.23 18.43
CA GLN A 407 1.60 -0.57 18.58
C GLN A 407 1.77 0.94 18.45
N GLY A 408 0.80 1.62 17.86
CA GLY A 408 0.91 3.03 17.53
C GLY A 408 -0.14 3.49 16.54
N PHE A 409 0.16 4.58 15.85
CA PHE A 409 -0.70 5.09 14.79
C PHE A 409 0.12 5.63 13.61
N VAL A 410 -0.53 5.77 12.46
CA VAL A 410 -0.09 6.56 11.31
C VAL A 410 -1.22 7.49 10.92
N LYS A 411 -0.94 8.78 10.76
CA LYS A 411 -1.87 9.79 10.26
C LYS A 411 -1.31 10.38 8.99
N LEU A 412 -2.06 10.28 7.91
CA LEU A 412 -1.78 10.91 6.63
C LEU A 412 -2.75 12.08 6.45
N PHE A 413 -2.21 13.20 6.00
CA PHE A 413 -2.96 14.36 5.53
C PHE A 413 -2.40 14.76 4.17
N VAL A 414 -3.29 14.99 3.21
CA VAL A 414 -2.96 15.53 1.90
C VAL A 414 -3.90 16.69 1.62
N ASN A 415 -3.32 17.88 1.45
CA ASN A 415 -4.04 19.06 1.00
C ASN A 415 -4.09 19.04 -0.54
N GLU A 416 -5.29 19.23 -1.08
CA GLU A 416 -5.45 19.29 -2.52
C GLU A 416 -5.10 20.70 -3.03
N LEU A 417 -3.98 20.82 -3.74
CA LEU A 417 -3.66 22.02 -4.51
C LEU A 417 -4.51 22.03 -5.77
N ASP A 418 -5.50 22.93 -5.86
CA ASP A 418 -6.31 23.27 -7.05
C ASP A 418 -6.08 22.30 -8.23
N SER A 419 -6.58 21.07 -8.10
CA SER A 419 -6.42 20.03 -9.10
C SER A 419 -7.70 19.96 -9.94
N THR A 420 -7.55 19.80 -11.24
CA THR A 420 -8.63 19.71 -12.23
C THR A 420 -9.46 18.43 -12.11
N SER A 421 -9.32 17.68 -11.02
CA SER A 421 -9.93 16.37 -10.82
C SER A 421 -11.22 16.49 -10.00
N SER A 422 -12.27 15.85 -10.47
CA SER A 422 -13.64 15.96 -9.94
C SER A 422 -13.93 15.08 -8.72
N ILE A 423 -12.89 14.52 -8.07
CA ILE A 423 -13.08 13.39 -7.15
C ILE A 423 -13.20 13.80 -5.67
N ALA A 424 -12.70 14.97 -5.22
CA ALA A 424 -13.13 15.55 -3.94
C ALA A 424 -12.54 16.96 -3.76
N ASN A 425 -13.37 18.01 -3.74
CA ASN A 425 -12.95 19.39 -3.43
C ASN A 425 -12.54 19.59 -1.94
N SER A 426 -11.82 18.66 -1.32
CA SER A 426 -11.55 18.68 0.12
C SER A 426 -10.27 17.93 0.51
N ASP A 427 -9.55 18.48 1.48
CA ASP A 427 -8.41 17.84 2.14
C ASP A 427 -8.70 16.38 2.53
N VAL A 428 -7.78 15.48 2.24
CA VAL A 428 -7.89 14.05 2.56
C VAL A 428 -7.13 13.77 3.84
N SER A 429 -7.78 13.09 4.80
CA SER A 429 -7.12 12.61 6.02
C SER A 429 -7.44 11.16 6.29
N LEU A 430 -6.41 10.39 6.64
CA LEU A 430 -6.51 8.98 7.00
C LEU A 430 -5.72 8.73 8.27
N THR A 431 -6.34 8.06 9.25
CA THR A 431 -5.68 7.55 10.44
C THR A 431 -5.72 6.03 10.42
N ILE A 432 -4.58 5.40 10.69
CA ILE A 432 -4.41 3.97 10.86
C ILE A 432 -3.82 3.75 12.24
N ASP A 433 -4.64 3.35 13.20
CA ASP A 433 -4.15 2.84 14.48
C ASP A 433 -3.75 1.37 14.30
N PHE A 434 -2.70 0.92 14.99
CA PHE A 434 -2.26 -0.46 14.92
C PHE A 434 -1.82 -0.99 16.27
N GLU A 435 -2.08 -2.27 16.51
CA GLU A 435 -1.81 -2.94 17.78
C GLU A 435 -1.22 -4.32 17.59
N ASN A 436 -0.26 -4.68 18.44
CA ASN A 436 0.37 -6.00 18.51
C ASN A 436 0.89 -6.52 17.15
N VAL A 437 1.34 -5.61 16.28
CA VAL A 437 1.86 -5.95 14.95
C VAL A 437 3.20 -6.64 15.09
N LYS A 438 3.30 -7.88 14.63
CA LYS A 438 4.50 -8.70 14.80
C LYS A 438 4.64 -9.73 13.70
N VAL A 439 5.79 -9.76 13.05
CA VAL A 439 6.17 -10.89 12.18
C VAL A 439 6.40 -12.11 13.06
N VAL A 440 5.66 -13.19 12.80
CA VAL A 440 5.73 -14.45 13.58
C VAL A 440 6.33 -15.60 12.79
N ASP A 441 6.32 -15.51 11.46
CA ASP A 441 7.00 -16.45 10.56
C ASP A 441 7.69 -15.68 9.42
N GLU A 442 8.99 -15.40 9.57
CA GLU A 442 9.76 -14.69 8.54
C GLU A 442 9.83 -15.46 7.22
N LYS A 443 9.78 -16.80 7.26
CA LYS A 443 9.93 -17.64 6.07
C LYS A 443 8.71 -17.52 5.17
N ASN A 444 7.52 -17.59 5.76
CA ASN A 444 6.25 -17.52 5.02
C ASN A 444 5.65 -16.10 4.99
N GLY A 445 6.31 -15.13 5.64
CA GLY A 445 5.85 -13.75 5.71
C GLY A 445 4.63 -13.54 6.61
N HIS A 446 4.33 -14.48 7.52
CA HIS A 446 3.15 -14.38 8.37
C HIS A 446 3.37 -13.39 9.52
N PHE A 447 2.31 -12.67 9.84
CA PHE A 447 2.31 -11.69 10.92
C PHE A 447 0.98 -11.68 11.66
N THR A 448 1.03 -11.20 12.90
CA THR A 448 -0.14 -10.95 13.74
C THR A 448 -0.32 -9.46 13.95
N GLY A 449 -1.50 -9.05 14.38
CA GLY A 449 -1.80 -7.69 14.82
C GLY A 449 -3.10 -7.17 14.23
N SER A 450 -3.55 -6.02 14.72
CA SER A 450 -4.78 -5.38 14.25
C SER A 450 -4.48 -3.97 13.74
N PHE A 451 -5.21 -3.54 12.74
CA PHE A 451 -5.16 -2.21 12.14
C PHE A 451 -6.57 -1.65 12.11
N TYR A 452 -6.72 -0.41 12.57
CA TYR A 452 -8.00 0.28 12.63
C TYR A 452 -7.90 1.57 11.81
N LEU A 453 -8.64 1.61 10.70
CA LEU A 453 -8.63 2.71 9.75
C LEU A 453 -9.85 3.59 9.95
N THR A 454 -9.59 4.88 10.09
CA THR A 454 -10.61 5.93 10.18
C THR A 454 -10.25 7.12 9.30
N SER A 455 -11.27 7.78 8.77
CA SER A 455 -11.09 8.95 7.93
C SER A 455 -12.38 9.78 7.97
N PRO A 456 -12.30 11.13 7.99
CA PRO A 456 -13.47 11.98 7.82
C PRO A 456 -14.25 11.67 6.54
N GLN A 457 -13.55 11.26 5.47
CA GLN A 457 -14.14 10.88 4.18
C GLN A 457 -14.98 9.59 4.25
N LEU A 458 -14.77 8.75 5.27
CA LEU A 458 -15.55 7.53 5.48
C LEU A 458 -16.91 7.78 6.16
N SER A 459 -17.27 9.04 6.44
CA SER A 459 -18.60 9.44 6.93
C SER A 459 -19.06 8.66 8.18
N GLY A 460 -18.15 8.45 9.14
CA GLY A 460 -18.43 7.69 10.37
C GLY A 460 -18.33 6.17 10.21
N THR A 461 -17.88 5.69 9.06
CA THR A 461 -17.48 4.29 8.83
C THR A 461 -16.04 4.07 9.30
N SER A 462 -15.80 2.94 9.94
CA SER A 462 -14.49 2.47 10.38
C SER A 462 -14.21 1.09 9.81
N ILE A 463 -12.96 0.86 9.45
CA ILE A 463 -12.49 -0.43 8.93
C ILE A 463 -11.50 -1.02 9.94
N GLU A 464 -11.68 -2.27 10.31
CA GLU A 464 -10.75 -3.01 11.14
C GLU A 464 -10.21 -4.22 10.37
N LEU A 465 -8.90 -4.36 10.34
CA LEU A 465 -8.15 -5.46 9.76
C LEU A 465 -7.40 -6.18 10.87
N THR A 466 -7.73 -7.44 11.14
CA THR A 466 -7.04 -8.26 12.13
C THR A 466 -6.35 -9.44 11.47
N PHE A 467 -5.08 -9.62 11.81
CA PHE A 467 -4.21 -10.69 11.33
C PHE A 467 -3.88 -11.64 12.47
N GLY A 468 -4.11 -12.92 12.24
CA GLY A 468 -3.82 -14.01 13.17
C GLY A 468 -3.03 -15.12 12.48
N VAL A 469 -2.45 -16.02 13.27
CA VAL A 469 -1.79 -17.22 12.74
C VAL A 469 -2.27 -18.44 13.51
N THR A 470 -2.94 -19.34 12.81
CA THR A 470 -3.40 -20.63 13.35
C THR A 470 -2.62 -21.77 12.71
N GLY A 471 -1.67 -22.34 13.45
CA GLY A 471 -0.79 -23.39 12.93
C GLY A 471 0.11 -22.86 11.80
N LYS A 472 -0.14 -23.31 10.56
CA LYS A 472 0.57 -22.85 9.35
C LYS A 472 -0.27 -21.93 8.46
N LYS A 473 -1.47 -21.55 8.92
CA LYS A 473 -2.38 -20.67 8.18
C LYS A 473 -2.20 -19.23 8.65
N GLN A 474 -2.30 -18.28 7.72
CA GLN A 474 -2.48 -16.86 8.03
C GLN A 474 -3.98 -16.57 7.98
N ASP A 475 -4.51 -16.10 9.10
CA ASP A 475 -5.89 -15.68 9.25
C ASP A 475 -5.98 -14.17 9.09
N VAL A 476 -7.02 -13.70 8.41
CA VAL A 476 -7.32 -12.31 8.11
C VAL A 476 -8.80 -12.08 8.41
N THR A 477 -9.11 -11.05 9.18
CA THR A 477 -10.47 -10.58 9.42
C THR A 477 -10.57 -9.13 8.98
N PHE A 478 -11.52 -8.82 8.11
CA PHE A 478 -11.86 -7.48 7.63
C PHE A 478 -13.26 -7.14 8.10
N ASN A 479 -13.38 -6.21 9.03
CA ASN A 479 -14.64 -5.74 9.56
C ASN A 479 -14.90 -4.32 9.08
N VAL A 480 -16.13 -4.06 8.64
CA VAL A 480 -16.61 -2.71 8.37
C VAL A 480 -17.72 -2.40 9.35
N SER A 481 -17.61 -1.25 10.03
CA SER A 481 -18.63 -0.78 10.97
C SER A 481 -18.99 0.66 10.67
N ALA A 482 -20.25 1.04 10.86
CA ALA A 482 -20.71 2.42 10.78
C ALA A 482 -21.55 2.74 12.03
N ALA A 483 -21.37 3.93 12.60
CA ALA A 483 -22.07 4.35 13.82
C ALA A 483 -21.98 3.34 14.98
N SER A 484 -20.83 2.66 15.13
CA SER A 484 -20.58 1.57 16.11
C SER A 484 -21.37 0.28 15.87
N MET A 485 -21.99 0.11 14.70
CA MET A 485 -22.67 -1.12 14.27
C MET A 485 -21.86 -1.80 13.17
N SER A 486 -21.62 -3.11 13.30
CA SER A 486 -20.99 -3.90 12.24
C SER A 486 -21.92 -3.97 11.03
N LEU A 487 -21.41 -3.65 9.84
CA LEU A 487 -22.12 -3.80 8.57
C LEU A 487 -21.87 -5.18 7.96
N PHE A 488 -20.61 -5.56 7.83
CA PHE A 488 -20.21 -6.92 7.46
C PHE A 488 -18.81 -7.25 8.00
N SER A 489 -18.51 -8.54 8.04
CA SER A 489 -17.22 -9.09 8.43
C SER A 489 -16.80 -10.16 7.42
N LEU A 490 -15.63 -10.00 6.79
CA LEU A 490 -14.99 -11.03 5.98
C LEU A 490 -13.87 -11.66 6.80
N THR A 491 -13.97 -12.94 7.07
CA THR A 491 -12.86 -13.75 7.61
C THR A 491 -12.30 -14.62 6.49
N ALA A 492 -10.99 -14.65 6.33
CA ALA A 492 -10.30 -15.51 5.39
C ALA A 492 -9.07 -16.14 6.04
N SER A 493 -8.78 -17.38 5.68
CA SER A 493 -7.58 -18.11 6.12
C SER A 493 -6.88 -18.64 4.88
N TYR A 494 -5.60 -18.30 4.69
CA TYR A 494 -4.81 -18.84 3.59
C TYR A 494 -3.65 -19.71 4.06
N GLN A 495 -3.28 -20.67 3.23
CA GLN A 495 -2.15 -21.56 3.45
C GLN A 495 -1.49 -21.90 2.12
N VAL A 496 -0.16 -22.00 2.12
CA VAL A 496 0.60 -22.61 1.04
C VAL A 496 1.31 -23.85 1.58
N THR A 497 1.13 -24.99 0.90
CA THR A 497 1.83 -26.24 1.20
C THR A 497 2.64 -26.71 0.01
N GLU A 498 3.80 -27.29 0.28
CA GLU A 498 4.66 -27.86 -0.75
C GLU A 498 4.05 -29.16 -1.32
N GLY A 499 4.14 -29.32 -2.63
CA GLY A 499 3.59 -30.45 -3.36
C GLY A 499 2.12 -30.29 -3.73
N ALA A 500 1.78 -30.89 -4.87
CA ALA A 500 0.42 -31.01 -5.34
C ALA A 500 0.20 -32.33 -6.08
N GLU A 501 -0.99 -32.90 -5.94
CA GLU A 501 -1.48 -33.98 -6.78
C GLU A 501 -2.46 -33.41 -7.80
N ILE A 502 -2.10 -33.51 -9.07
CA ILE A 502 -2.93 -33.03 -10.19
C ILE A 502 -3.96 -34.10 -10.54
N VAL A 503 -5.22 -33.71 -10.55
CA VAL A 503 -6.35 -34.53 -11.00
C VAL A 503 -6.65 -34.16 -12.44
N ILE A 504 -6.34 -35.10 -13.35
CA ILE A 504 -6.62 -34.96 -14.77
C ILE A 504 -7.99 -35.60 -15.04
N PRO A 505 -8.84 -35.01 -15.91
CA PRO A 505 -10.06 -35.66 -16.35
C PRO A 505 -9.80 -37.07 -16.88
N ALA A 506 -10.70 -38.00 -16.58
CA ALA A 506 -10.57 -39.38 -17.03
C ALA A 506 -10.60 -39.45 -18.57
N ALA A 507 -9.86 -40.39 -19.16
CA ALA A 507 -9.75 -40.52 -20.62
C ALA A 507 -11.08 -40.78 -21.37
N GLY A 508 -12.15 -41.15 -20.65
CA GLY A 508 -13.50 -41.33 -21.19
C GLY A 508 -14.51 -40.30 -20.69
N ALA A 509 -14.08 -39.20 -20.09
CA ALA A 509 -14.97 -38.11 -19.70
C ALA A 509 -15.55 -37.43 -20.96
N ASN A 510 -16.84 -37.10 -20.93
CA ASN A 510 -17.41 -36.26 -21.98
C ASN A 510 -16.90 -34.82 -21.81
N VAL A 511 -16.47 -34.23 -22.92
CA VAL A 511 -15.97 -32.87 -22.99
C VAL A 511 -16.71 -32.17 -24.12
N TYR A 512 -17.36 -31.05 -23.81
CA TYR A 512 -18.08 -30.22 -24.76
C TYR A 512 -17.26 -28.96 -25.04
N ASP A 513 -17.02 -28.67 -26.31
CA ASP A 513 -16.36 -27.45 -26.72
C ASP A 513 -17.31 -26.23 -26.55
N THR A 514 -16.84 -25.19 -25.86
CA THR A 514 -17.71 -24.03 -25.55
C THR A 514 -18.10 -23.20 -26.77
N GLU A 515 -17.36 -23.28 -27.89
CA GLU A 515 -17.68 -22.53 -29.10
C GLU A 515 -18.66 -23.28 -30.00
N THR A 516 -18.59 -24.60 -30.03
CA THR A 516 -19.31 -25.43 -31.00
C THR A 516 -20.40 -26.32 -30.40
N GLU A 517 -20.29 -26.71 -29.13
CA GLU A 517 -21.15 -27.73 -28.50
C GLU A 517 -21.90 -27.22 -27.25
N MET A 518 -21.91 -25.90 -27.00
CA MET A 518 -22.57 -25.30 -25.83
C MET A 518 -24.07 -25.63 -25.74
N ASN A 519 -24.78 -25.69 -26.87
CA ASN A 519 -26.21 -26.02 -26.87
C ASN A 519 -26.47 -27.46 -26.41
N ASP A 520 -25.59 -28.39 -26.78
CA ASP A 520 -25.69 -29.79 -26.40
C ASP A 520 -25.35 -29.95 -24.91
N TYR A 521 -24.31 -29.26 -24.44
CA TYR A 521 -23.99 -29.17 -23.01
C TYR A 521 -25.17 -28.62 -22.21
N MET A 522 -25.73 -27.47 -22.61
CA MET A 522 -26.85 -26.84 -21.90
C MET A 522 -28.10 -27.70 -21.90
N SER A 523 -28.34 -28.47 -22.96
CA SER A 523 -29.44 -29.44 -23.00
C SER A 523 -29.28 -30.55 -21.95
N ASN A 524 -28.04 -30.99 -21.73
CA ASN A 524 -27.73 -32.00 -20.70
C ASN A 524 -27.70 -31.39 -19.28
N ALA A 525 -27.20 -30.17 -19.14
CA ALA A 525 -27.08 -29.47 -17.86
C ALA A 525 -28.38 -28.82 -17.37
N PHE A 526 -29.43 -28.76 -18.19
CA PHE A 526 -30.66 -28.02 -17.90
C PHE A 526 -31.33 -28.43 -16.60
N MET A 527 -31.41 -29.74 -16.30
CA MET A 527 -32.00 -30.21 -15.05
C MET A 527 -31.17 -29.79 -13.83
N GLY A 528 -29.84 -29.90 -13.92
CA GLY A 528 -28.94 -29.43 -12.86
C GLY A 528 -29.03 -27.92 -12.65
N LEU A 529 -29.23 -27.13 -13.72
CA LEU A 529 -29.45 -25.69 -13.62
C LEU A 529 -30.72 -25.36 -12.82
N LEU A 530 -31.83 -26.05 -13.07
CA LEU A 530 -33.07 -25.84 -12.32
C LEU A 530 -32.91 -26.20 -10.84
N GLU A 531 -32.23 -27.30 -10.53
CA GLU A 531 -31.93 -27.71 -9.15
C GLU A 531 -31.01 -26.71 -8.44
N LEU A 532 -30.00 -26.20 -9.15
CA LEU A 532 -29.09 -25.19 -8.62
C LEU A 532 -29.83 -23.87 -8.31
N VAL A 533 -30.69 -23.41 -9.21
CA VAL A 533 -31.48 -22.18 -9.00
C VAL A 533 -32.39 -22.32 -7.78
N GLY A 534 -33.05 -23.48 -7.63
CA GLY A 534 -33.83 -23.78 -6.43
C GLY A 534 -32.98 -23.78 -5.16
N THR A 535 -31.82 -24.44 -5.20
CA THR A 535 -30.87 -24.51 -4.06
C THR A 535 -30.39 -23.12 -3.64
N VAL A 536 -30.03 -22.26 -4.61
CA VAL A 536 -29.62 -20.88 -4.33
C VAL A 536 -30.78 -20.10 -3.75
N GLY A 537 -31.97 -20.19 -4.36
CA GLY A 537 -33.16 -19.49 -3.91
C GLY A 537 -33.55 -19.85 -2.48
N ASP A 538 -33.58 -21.15 -2.16
CA ASP A 538 -33.84 -21.65 -0.82
C ASP A 538 -32.78 -21.20 0.19
N ALA A 539 -31.51 -21.23 -0.21
CA ALA A 539 -30.40 -20.83 0.66
C ALA A 539 -30.47 -19.35 1.05
N ILE A 540 -30.88 -18.46 0.12
CA ILE A 540 -30.94 -17.01 0.36
C ILE A 540 -32.35 -16.50 0.70
N GLY A 541 -33.37 -17.37 0.66
CA GLY A 541 -34.77 -16.99 0.89
C GLY A 541 -35.38 -16.11 -0.20
N VAL A 542 -34.97 -16.30 -1.46
CA VAL A 542 -35.53 -15.58 -2.62
C VAL A 542 -36.07 -16.60 -3.62
N ASP A 543 -37.30 -16.41 -4.10
CA ASP A 543 -37.89 -17.30 -5.11
C ASP A 543 -37.34 -17.01 -6.51
N LEU A 544 -36.12 -17.50 -6.75
CA LEU A 544 -35.45 -17.37 -8.05
C LEU A 544 -36.14 -18.21 -9.15
N THR A 545 -36.87 -19.27 -8.76
CA THR A 545 -37.58 -20.12 -9.71
C THR A 545 -38.75 -19.37 -10.35
N SER A 546 -39.56 -18.66 -9.56
CA SER A 546 -40.64 -17.83 -10.10
C SER A 546 -40.12 -16.70 -10.99
N MET A 547 -38.97 -16.10 -10.66
CA MET A 547 -38.31 -15.11 -11.52
C MET A 547 -37.90 -15.68 -12.88
N MET A 548 -37.32 -16.89 -12.91
CA MET A 548 -36.94 -17.55 -14.16
C MET A 548 -38.14 -17.82 -15.08
N TYR A 549 -39.30 -18.12 -14.50
CA TYR A 549 -40.53 -18.38 -15.25
C TYR A 549 -41.38 -17.13 -15.48
N GLY A 550 -40.95 -15.96 -15.01
CA GLY A 550 -41.64 -14.68 -15.18
C GLY A 550 -43.02 -14.64 -14.53
N MET A 551 -43.19 -15.31 -13.39
CA MET A 551 -44.43 -15.37 -12.61
C MET A 551 -44.41 -14.42 -11.42
#